data_AF-A0A9X2D3X1-F1
#
_entry.id   AF-A0A9X2D3X1-F1
#
_cell.length_a   1.000
_cell.length_b   1.000
_cell.length_c   1.000
_cell.angle_alpha   90.00
_cell.angle_beta   90.00
_cell.angle_gamma   90.00
#
_symmetry.space_group_name_H-M   'P 1'
#
loop_
_entity.id
_entity.type
_entity.pdbx_description
1 polymer ?
#
loop_
_entity_poly.entity_id
_entity_poly.type
_entity_poly.pdbx_seq_one_letter_code
_entity_poly.pdbx_strand_id
1 'polypeptide(L)'
;MTRAASVAATATLVHDYTMDDVERIAWSAAHRLRAPVLTLEDGHEAAWHGVVEHLYGSEDCPHFHDLMNSAVAAVAAEIRAHHQNHGVNADTGEVRPAFHKYWLPVMVPFADFTDTLVERMALPQVLGLLTDTEYEAIAALAAHGSGRAAAAALGINDKAFYERVRKARAKAVAAWFDAEAPAPRSTVRADGEVQCRAGHARSEHGYLTGSGDAQRWRCRACVNAAERRRWARSR
;
A
#
# COMPACT_ATOMS: atom_id res chain seq x y z
N MET A 1 -34.34 26.58 -11.92
CA MET A 1 -33.36 27.64 -11.56
C MET A 1 -32.52 27.90 -12.80
N THR A 2 -32.71 29.05 -13.44
CA THR A 2 -32.02 29.43 -14.68
C THR A 2 -30.60 29.87 -14.32
N ARG A 3 -29.59 29.08 -14.69
CA ARG A 3 -28.18 29.45 -14.49
C ARG A 3 -27.89 30.63 -15.42
N ALA A 4 -27.45 31.76 -14.88
CA ALA A 4 -27.05 32.90 -15.70
C ALA A 4 -25.88 32.48 -16.61
N ALA A 5 -26.07 32.59 -17.92
CA ALA A 5 -25.03 32.23 -18.89
C ALA A 5 -23.83 33.16 -18.70
N SER A 6 -22.65 32.57 -18.43
CA SER A 6 -21.41 33.32 -18.35
C SER A 6 -20.88 33.59 -19.76
N VAL A 7 -20.04 34.61 -19.95
CA VAL A 7 -19.42 34.90 -21.25
C VAL A 7 -18.63 33.69 -21.79
N ALA A 8 -18.07 32.86 -20.89
CA ALA A 8 -17.39 31.61 -21.24
C ALA A 8 -18.36 30.53 -21.75
N ALA A 9 -19.59 30.49 -21.23
CA ALA A 9 -20.64 29.56 -21.66
C ALA A 9 -21.13 29.86 -23.09
N THR A 10 -21.14 31.14 -23.47
CA THR A 10 -21.53 31.61 -24.81
C THR A 10 -20.34 31.78 -25.76
N ALA A 11 -19.13 31.37 -25.38
CA ALA A 11 -17.96 31.49 -26.25
C ALA A 11 -18.18 30.65 -27.51
N THR A 12 -18.07 31.31 -28.67
CA THR A 12 -18.19 30.66 -29.98
C THR A 12 -16.90 29.89 -30.28
N LEU A 13 -17.07 28.64 -30.67
CA LEU A 13 -16.04 27.71 -31.11
C LEU A 13 -16.05 27.66 -32.65
N VAL A 14 -15.25 26.74 -33.20
CA VAL A 14 -15.25 26.49 -34.65
C VAL A 14 -16.64 26.02 -35.11
N HIS A 15 -16.98 26.31 -36.37
CA HIS A 15 -18.23 25.91 -37.02
C HIS A 15 -19.50 26.48 -36.35
N ASP A 16 -19.38 27.65 -35.71
CA ASP A 16 -20.46 28.38 -35.01
C ASP A 16 -21.09 27.63 -33.82
N TYR A 17 -20.46 26.56 -33.35
CA TYR A 17 -20.85 25.91 -32.10
C TYR A 17 -20.50 26.78 -30.89
N THR A 18 -21.26 26.64 -29.80
CA THR A 18 -20.92 27.30 -28.53
C THR A 18 -20.36 26.31 -27.52
N MET A 19 -19.67 26.80 -26.49
CA MET A 19 -19.28 25.98 -25.33
C MET A 19 -20.51 25.32 -24.68
N ASP A 20 -21.64 26.01 -24.59
CA ASP A 20 -22.89 25.44 -24.08
C ASP A 20 -23.42 24.27 -24.93
N ASP A 21 -23.23 24.30 -26.25
CA ASP A 21 -23.60 23.17 -27.11
C ASP A 21 -22.73 21.94 -26.83
N VAL A 22 -21.42 22.14 -26.70
CA VAL A 22 -20.48 21.07 -26.35
C VAL A 22 -20.82 20.48 -24.99
N GLU A 23 -21.03 21.32 -23.97
CA GLU A 23 -21.42 20.90 -22.62
C GLU A 23 -22.73 20.10 -22.63
N ARG A 24 -23.74 20.58 -23.35
CA ARG A 24 -25.03 19.90 -23.48
C ARG A 24 -24.90 18.54 -24.14
N ILE A 25 -24.09 18.41 -25.19
CA ILE A 25 -23.82 17.13 -25.86
C ILE A 25 -23.08 16.19 -24.91
N ALA A 26 -22.03 16.67 -24.26
CA ALA A 26 -21.20 15.88 -23.35
C ALA A 26 -22.02 15.30 -22.19
N TRP A 27 -22.80 16.14 -21.50
CA TRP A 27 -23.68 15.67 -20.42
C TRP A 27 -24.73 14.68 -20.91
N SER A 28 -25.31 14.91 -22.10
CA SER A 28 -26.30 14.00 -22.68
C SER A 28 -25.69 12.63 -22.98
N ALA A 29 -24.47 12.59 -23.52
CA ALA A 29 -23.74 11.36 -23.81
C ALA A 29 -23.35 10.61 -22.52
N ALA A 30 -22.83 11.32 -21.52
CA ALA A 30 -22.46 10.75 -20.21
C ALA A 30 -23.66 10.10 -19.50
N HIS A 31 -24.83 10.76 -19.52
CA HIS A 31 -26.06 10.19 -18.98
C HIS A 31 -26.54 8.97 -19.77
N ARG A 32 -26.40 9.00 -21.11
CA ARG A 32 -26.84 7.92 -22.00
C ARG A 32 -26.04 6.63 -21.79
N LEU A 33 -24.73 6.75 -21.58
CA LEU A 33 -23.82 5.62 -21.37
C LEU A 33 -23.42 5.40 -19.92
N ARG A 34 -24.24 5.88 -18.97
CA ARG A 34 -23.98 5.74 -17.55
C ARG A 34 -23.66 4.28 -17.20
N ALA A 35 -22.45 4.06 -16.67
CA ALA A 35 -21.95 2.75 -16.28
C ALA A 35 -21.46 2.78 -14.83
N PRO A 36 -21.56 1.67 -14.07
CA PRO A 36 -21.07 1.63 -12.68
C PRO A 36 -19.56 1.85 -12.53
N VAL A 37 -18.79 1.63 -13.60
CA VAL A 37 -17.32 1.70 -13.62
C VAL A 37 -16.78 3.11 -13.83
N LEU A 38 -17.64 4.06 -14.15
CA LEU A 38 -17.27 5.43 -14.46
C LEU A 38 -18.19 6.37 -13.69
N THR A 39 -17.63 7.41 -13.05
CA THR A 39 -18.49 8.44 -12.48
C THR A 39 -19.18 9.22 -13.59
N LEU A 40 -20.27 9.90 -13.27
CA LEU A 40 -20.95 10.73 -14.27
C LEU A 40 -20.05 11.89 -14.73
N GLU A 41 -19.17 12.39 -13.85
CA GLU A 41 -18.20 13.44 -14.15
C GLU A 41 -17.12 12.93 -15.10
N ASP A 42 -16.49 11.78 -14.81
CA ASP A 42 -15.49 11.19 -15.72
C ASP A 42 -16.11 10.87 -17.11
N GLY A 43 -17.36 10.41 -17.12
CA GLY A 43 -18.12 10.20 -18.36
C GLY A 43 -18.38 11.49 -19.12
N HIS A 44 -18.64 12.60 -18.42
CA HIS A 44 -18.77 13.91 -19.03
C HIS A 44 -17.44 14.40 -19.60
N GLU A 45 -16.33 14.27 -18.86
CA GLU A 45 -15.01 14.69 -19.33
C GLU A 45 -14.58 13.93 -20.60
N ALA A 46 -14.76 12.60 -20.61
CA ALA A 46 -14.49 11.78 -21.80
C ALA A 46 -15.37 12.17 -22.98
N ALA A 47 -16.67 12.40 -22.75
CA ALA A 47 -17.60 12.85 -23.79
C ALA A 47 -17.23 14.23 -24.33
N TRP A 48 -16.89 15.18 -23.46
CA TRP A 48 -16.48 16.53 -23.81
C TRP A 48 -15.24 16.49 -24.71
N HIS A 49 -14.24 15.68 -24.34
CA HIS A 49 -13.03 15.51 -25.14
C HIS A 49 -13.36 14.97 -26.54
N GLY A 50 -14.18 13.92 -26.62
CA GLY A 50 -14.60 13.35 -27.90
C GLY A 50 -15.38 14.32 -28.79
N VAL A 51 -16.19 15.21 -28.22
CA VAL A 51 -16.87 16.28 -28.96
C VAL A 51 -15.86 17.28 -29.50
N VAL A 52 -14.96 17.78 -28.66
CA VAL A 52 -13.97 18.80 -29.05
C VAL A 52 -13.00 18.27 -30.09
N GLU A 53 -12.47 17.04 -29.93
CA GLU A 53 -11.60 16.42 -30.92
C GLU A 53 -12.29 16.28 -32.28
N HIS A 54 -13.55 15.83 -32.32
CA HIS A 54 -14.28 15.70 -33.58
C HIS A 54 -14.62 17.05 -34.19
N LEU A 55 -15.02 18.02 -33.37
CA LEU A 55 -15.38 19.36 -33.81
C LEU A 55 -14.19 20.09 -34.44
N TYR A 56 -13.01 20.01 -33.83
CA TYR A 56 -11.79 20.65 -34.33
C TYR A 56 -11.05 19.82 -35.39
N GLY A 57 -11.30 18.51 -35.45
CA GLY A 57 -10.73 17.62 -36.46
C GLY A 57 -11.51 17.60 -37.78
N SER A 58 -12.71 18.17 -37.82
CA SER A 58 -13.57 18.19 -39.02
C SER A 58 -13.30 19.42 -39.89
N GLU A 59 -13.05 19.19 -41.18
CA GLU A 59 -12.87 20.27 -42.17
C GLU A 59 -14.18 21.02 -42.44
N ASP A 60 -15.28 20.28 -42.55
CA ASP A 60 -16.65 20.81 -42.69
C ASP A 60 -17.38 20.87 -41.34
N CYS A 61 -18.42 21.70 -41.25
CA CYS A 61 -19.25 21.81 -40.05
C CYS A 61 -19.94 20.46 -39.75
N PRO A 62 -19.59 19.77 -38.65
CA PRO A 62 -20.16 18.48 -38.33
C PRO A 62 -21.62 18.64 -37.88
N HIS A 63 -22.47 17.67 -38.21
CA HIS A 63 -23.85 17.68 -37.73
C HIS A 63 -23.88 17.31 -36.23
N PHE A 64 -24.91 17.77 -35.51
CA PHE A 64 -25.11 17.44 -34.10
C PHE A 64 -25.04 15.93 -33.81
N HIS A 65 -25.55 15.12 -34.73
CA HIS A 65 -25.55 13.66 -34.61
C HIS A 65 -24.12 13.08 -34.66
N ASP A 66 -23.22 13.68 -35.44
CA ASP A 66 -21.83 13.23 -35.55
C ASP A 66 -21.06 13.54 -34.25
N LEU A 67 -21.26 14.74 -33.71
CA LEU A 67 -20.71 15.14 -32.41
C LEU A 67 -21.24 14.26 -31.27
N MET A 68 -22.55 13.95 -31.26
CA MET A 68 -23.14 13.04 -30.28
C MET A 68 -22.57 11.63 -30.38
N ASN A 69 -22.37 11.11 -31.59
CA ASN A 69 -21.77 9.79 -31.78
C ASN A 69 -20.31 9.76 -31.34
N SER A 70 -19.54 10.83 -31.61
CA SER A 70 -18.17 10.95 -31.12
C SER A 70 -18.11 10.96 -29.59
N ALA A 71 -18.99 11.74 -28.96
CA ALA A 71 -19.12 11.80 -27.50
C ALA A 71 -19.41 10.42 -26.89
N VAL A 72 -20.39 9.70 -27.45
CA VAL A 72 -20.76 8.34 -27.04
C VAL A 72 -19.61 7.36 -27.27
N ALA A 73 -18.90 7.47 -28.40
CA ALA A 73 -17.75 6.62 -28.70
C ALA A 73 -16.60 6.80 -27.71
N ALA A 74 -16.34 8.05 -27.29
CA ALA A 74 -15.31 8.38 -26.30
C ALA A 74 -15.63 7.78 -24.92
N VAL A 75 -16.86 7.94 -24.42
CA VAL A 75 -17.28 7.32 -23.15
C VAL A 75 -17.20 5.80 -23.22
N ALA A 76 -17.63 5.21 -24.33
CA ALA A 76 -17.53 3.76 -24.53
C ALA A 76 -16.07 3.28 -24.58
N ALA A 77 -15.15 4.08 -25.14
CA ALA A 77 -13.73 3.78 -25.14
C ALA A 77 -13.14 3.79 -23.72
N GLU A 78 -13.53 4.76 -22.90
CA GLU A 78 -13.10 4.85 -21.50
C GLU A 78 -13.59 3.65 -20.68
N ILE A 79 -14.86 3.25 -20.85
CA ILE A 79 -15.42 2.05 -20.21
C ILE A 79 -14.62 0.79 -20.62
N ARG A 80 -14.30 0.65 -21.92
CA ARG A 80 -13.50 -0.49 -22.39
C ARG A 80 -12.08 -0.46 -21.82
N ALA A 81 -11.45 0.71 -21.76
CA ALA A 81 -10.12 0.87 -21.18
C ALA A 81 -10.13 0.51 -19.69
N HIS A 82 -11.13 0.99 -18.95
CA HIS A 82 -11.34 0.61 -17.55
C HIS A 82 -11.47 -0.90 -17.40
N HIS A 83 -12.33 -1.55 -18.19
CA HIS A 83 -12.48 -3.00 -18.16
C HIS A 83 -11.16 -3.73 -18.46
N GLN A 84 -10.43 -3.32 -19.50
CA GLN A 84 -9.15 -3.94 -19.86
C GLN A 84 -8.11 -3.83 -18.72
N ASN A 85 -8.01 -2.66 -18.10
CA ASN A 85 -7.07 -2.41 -16.99
C ASN A 85 -7.46 -3.16 -15.71
N HIS A 86 -8.75 -3.41 -15.50
CA HIS A 86 -9.27 -4.13 -14.35
C HIS A 86 -9.62 -5.58 -14.67
N GLY A 87 -9.00 -6.15 -15.72
CA GLY A 87 -9.13 -7.55 -16.10
C GLY A 87 -10.57 -8.02 -16.28
N VAL A 88 -11.46 -7.13 -16.66
CA VAL A 88 -12.83 -7.41 -17.12
C VAL A 88 -12.78 -7.52 -18.64
N ASN A 89 -13.49 -8.49 -19.20
CA ASN A 89 -13.67 -8.58 -20.63
C ASN A 89 -14.52 -7.39 -21.10
N ALA A 90 -13.95 -6.57 -21.97
CA ALA A 90 -14.59 -5.36 -22.48
C ALA A 90 -15.89 -5.64 -23.26
N ASP A 91 -16.02 -6.82 -23.87
CA ASP A 91 -17.17 -7.20 -24.69
C ASP A 91 -18.27 -7.89 -23.89
N THR A 92 -17.89 -8.74 -22.92
CA THR A 92 -18.85 -9.55 -22.15
C THR A 92 -19.14 -8.99 -20.75
N GLY A 93 -18.31 -8.07 -20.25
CA GLY A 93 -18.38 -7.57 -18.87
C GLY A 93 -17.94 -8.60 -17.82
N GLU A 94 -17.46 -9.77 -18.24
CA GLU A 94 -17.07 -10.85 -17.32
C GLU A 94 -15.65 -10.64 -16.79
N VAL A 95 -15.46 -10.83 -15.49
CA VAL A 95 -14.13 -10.77 -14.87
C VAL A 95 -13.28 -11.95 -15.35
N ARG A 96 -12.07 -11.68 -15.83
CA ARG A 96 -11.13 -12.72 -16.27
C ARG A 96 -10.69 -13.56 -15.06
N PRO A 97 -10.65 -14.90 -15.17
CA PRO A 97 -10.37 -15.80 -14.03
C PRO A 97 -9.07 -15.49 -13.28
N ALA A 98 -8.01 -15.08 -13.99
CA ALA A 98 -6.72 -14.75 -13.39
C ALA A 98 -6.76 -13.40 -12.63
N PHE A 99 -7.49 -12.41 -13.13
CA PHE A 99 -7.68 -11.13 -12.46
C PHE A 99 -8.50 -11.31 -11.19
N HIS A 100 -9.62 -12.05 -11.29
CA HIS A 100 -10.47 -12.40 -10.15
C HIS A 100 -9.69 -13.12 -9.05
N LYS A 101 -8.82 -14.06 -9.40
CA LYS A 101 -8.00 -14.81 -8.42
C LYS A 101 -7.06 -13.91 -7.60
N TYR A 102 -6.53 -12.84 -8.20
CA TYR A 102 -5.54 -11.98 -7.54
C TYR A 102 -6.18 -10.80 -6.82
N TRP A 103 -7.20 -10.16 -7.43
CA TRP A 103 -7.76 -8.91 -6.92
C TRP A 103 -9.00 -9.07 -6.07
N LEU A 104 -9.79 -10.14 -6.25
CA LEU A 104 -10.97 -10.36 -5.41
C LEU A 104 -10.61 -10.46 -3.92
N PRO A 105 -9.52 -11.13 -3.52
CA PRO A 105 -9.13 -11.12 -2.11
C PRO A 105 -8.71 -9.74 -1.61
N VAL A 106 -8.00 -8.94 -2.42
CA VAL A 106 -7.59 -7.57 -2.05
C VAL A 106 -8.79 -6.62 -1.88
N MET A 107 -9.86 -6.83 -2.65
CA MET A 107 -11.09 -6.05 -2.61
C MET A 107 -12.01 -6.42 -1.42
N VAL A 108 -11.79 -7.57 -0.79
CA VAL A 108 -12.55 -8.03 0.38
C VAL A 108 -11.72 -7.71 1.64
N PRO A 109 -12.18 -6.84 2.55
CA PRO A 109 -11.42 -6.40 3.74
C PRO A 109 -11.00 -7.52 4.72
N PHE A 110 -11.38 -8.77 4.46
CA PHE A 110 -11.18 -9.94 5.32
C PHE A 110 -10.37 -11.05 4.68
N ALA A 111 -9.86 -10.88 3.45
CA ALA A 111 -9.05 -11.93 2.86
C ALA A 111 -7.58 -11.71 3.21
N ASP A 112 -7.06 -12.62 4.02
CA ASP A 112 -5.64 -12.85 4.37
C ASP A 112 -4.79 -13.20 3.13
N PHE A 113 -5.05 -12.60 1.97
CA PHE A 113 -4.36 -12.92 0.73
C PHE A 113 -2.91 -12.53 0.79
N THR A 114 -2.61 -11.35 1.30
CA THR A 114 -1.24 -10.89 1.52
C THR A 114 -0.52 -11.87 2.45
N ASP A 115 -1.14 -12.25 3.56
CA ASP A 115 -0.55 -13.21 4.51
C ASP A 115 -0.36 -14.60 3.88
N THR A 116 -1.36 -15.11 3.15
CA THR A 116 -1.29 -16.38 2.44
C THR A 116 -0.21 -16.38 1.35
N LEU A 117 -0.07 -15.26 0.62
CA LEU A 117 0.94 -15.09 -0.42
C LEU A 117 2.34 -15.01 0.21
N VAL A 118 2.49 -14.25 1.30
CA VAL A 118 3.73 -14.14 2.08
C VAL A 118 4.12 -15.52 2.63
N GLU A 119 3.20 -16.26 3.22
CA GLU A 119 3.43 -17.61 3.74
C GLU A 119 3.80 -18.61 2.64
N ARG A 120 3.23 -18.49 1.43
CA ARG A 120 3.48 -19.44 0.34
C ARG A 120 4.70 -19.12 -0.50
N MET A 121 5.09 -17.86 -0.62
CA MET A 121 6.19 -17.45 -1.49
C MET A 121 7.39 -16.92 -0.72
N ALA A 122 7.19 -15.91 0.12
CA ALA A 122 8.30 -15.24 0.79
C ALA A 122 8.91 -16.14 1.88
N LEU A 123 8.08 -16.83 2.65
CA LEU A 123 8.56 -17.68 3.75
C LEU A 123 9.45 -18.83 3.25
N PRO A 124 9.08 -19.64 2.23
CA PRO A 124 9.98 -20.67 1.71
C PRO A 124 11.30 -20.11 1.15
N GLN A 125 11.26 -18.94 0.48
CA GLN A 125 12.45 -18.30 -0.05
C GLN A 125 13.42 -17.88 1.06
N VAL A 126 12.91 -17.27 2.14
CA VAL A 126 13.73 -16.87 3.29
C VAL A 126 14.25 -18.09 4.05
N LEU A 127 13.40 -19.08 4.31
CA LEU A 127 13.79 -20.29 5.02
C LEU A 127 14.83 -21.11 4.23
N GLY A 128 14.75 -21.11 2.90
CA GLY A 128 15.73 -21.76 2.02
C GLY A 128 17.13 -21.14 2.05
N LEU A 129 17.30 -19.93 2.60
CA LEU A 129 18.61 -19.29 2.78
C LEU A 129 19.29 -19.65 4.11
N LEU A 130 18.54 -20.22 5.06
CA LEU A 130 19.03 -20.57 6.37
C LEU A 130 19.84 -21.87 6.32
N THR A 131 20.88 -21.96 7.14
CA THR A 131 21.49 -23.26 7.46
C THR A 131 20.58 -24.05 8.39
N ASP A 132 20.73 -25.38 8.46
CA ASP A 132 19.94 -26.23 9.37
C ASP A 132 19.95 -25.71 10.81
N THR A 133 21.13 -25.31 11.31
CA THR A 133 21.26 -24.80 12.69
C THR A 133 20.58 -23.45 12.93
N GLU A 134 20.47 -22.62 11.88
CA GLU A 134 19.76 -21.34 11.94
C GLU A 134 18.26 -21.57 11.86
N TYR A 135 17.81 -22.47 10.99
CA TYR A 135 16.43 -22.90 10.88
C TYR A 135 15.91 -23.48 12.20
N GLU A 136 16.65 -24.42 12.80
CA GLU A 136 16.32 -25.00 14.12
C GLU A 136 16.17 -23.94 15.21
N ALA A 137 17.04 -22.92 15.21
CA ALA A 137 16.97 -21.83 16.19
C ALA A 137 15.70 -20.99 16.02
N ILE A 138 15.27 -20.72 14.79
CA ILE A 138 14.04 -19.99 14.50
C ILE A 138 12.80 -20.85 14.81
N ALA A 139 12.81 -22.13 14.43
CA ALA A 139 11.73 -23.07 14.72
C ALA A 139 11.53 -23.25 16.24
N ALA A 140 12.62 -23.42 17.00
CA ALA A 140 12.57 -23.49 18.46
C ALA A 140 12.07 -22.18 19.08
N LEU A 141 12.46 -21.02 18.53
CA LEU A 141 11.96 -19.73 19.00
C LEU A 141 10.45 -19.60 18.81
N ALA A 142 9.94 -20.01 17.65
CA ALA A 142 8.51 -20.00 17.33
C ALA A 142 7.72 -20.94 18.25
N ALA A 143 8.24 -22.15 18.52
CA ALA A 143 7.56 -23.14 19.36
C ALA A 143 7.52 -22.75 20.85
N HIS A 144 8.55 -22.08 21.36
CA HIS A 144 8.70 -21.83 22.80
C HIS A 144 8.49 -20.37 23.23
N GLY A 145 8.34 -19.44 22.29
CA GLY A 145 8.02 -18.02 22.54
C GLY A 145 9.11 -17.21 23.27
N SER A 146 10.17 -17.84 23.77
CA SER A 146 11.29 -17.16 24.42
C SER A 146 12.64 -17.77 24.04
N GLY A 147 13.65 -16.92 23.87
CA GLY A 147 14.98 -17.38 23.45
C GLY A 147 15.67 -18.29 24.47
N ARG A 148 15.36 -18.13 25.76
CA ARG A 148 15.89 -19.00 26.82
C ARG A 148 15.28 -20.40 26.80
N ALA A 149 13.95 -20.49 26.66
CA ALA A 149 13.28 -21.78 26.55
C ALA A 149 13.68 -22.50 25.27
N ALA A 150 13.83 -21.77 24.16
CA ALA A 150 14.31 -22.31 22.89
C ALA A 150 15.77 -22.81 22.96
N ALA A 151 16.67 -22.05 23.60
CA ALA A 151 18.06 -22.47 23.80
C ALA A 151 18.15 -23.74 24.66
N ALA A 152 17.35 -23.82 25.73
CA ALA A 152 17.26 -25.01 26.58
C ALA A 152 16.73 -26.23 25.83
N ALA A 153 15.70 -26.07 25.00
CA ALA A 153 15.14 -27.15 24.18
C ALA A 153 16.15 -27.69 23.16
N LEU A 154 17.02 -26.83 22.63
CA LEU A 154 18.09 -27.21 21.70
C LEU A 154 19.37 -27.70 22.41
N GLY A 155 19.42 -27.70 23.75
CA GLY A 155 20.60 -28.12 24.51
C GLY A 155 21.82 -27.21 24.31
N ILE A 156 21.63 -25.94 23.94
CA ILE A 156 22.72 -24.98 23.69
C ILE A 156 22.67 -23.81 24.67
N ASN A 157 23.81 -23.12 24.83
CA ASN A 157 23.84 -21.92 25.65
C ASN A 157 23.13 -20.73 24.96
N ASP A 158 22.57 -19.81 25.77
CA ASP A 158 21.86 -18.60 25.31
C ASP A 158 22.66 -17.80 24.26
N LYS A 159 23.99 -17.67 24.45
CA LYS A 159 24.84 -16.86 23.57
C LYS A 159 24.92 -17.47 22.16
N ALA A 160 25.11 -18.78 22.07
CA ALA A 160 25.13 -19.52 20.82
C ALA A 160 23.78 -19.45 20.11
N PHE A 161 22.68 -19.57 20.87
CA PHE A 161 21.33 -19.43 20.35
C PHE A 161 21.10 -18.04 19.72
N TYR A 162 21.38 -16.96 20.46
CA TYR A 162 21.19 -15.60 19.94
C TYR A 162 22.07 -15.28 18.73
N GLU A 163 23.26 -15.87 18.64
CA GLU A 163 24.12 -15.72 17.47
C GLU A 163 23.52 -16.39 16.23
N ARG A 164 22.93 -17.58 16.37
CA ARG A 164 22.19 -18.26 15.27
C ARG A 164 21.00 -17.43 14.81
N VAL A 165 20.19 -16.92 15.74
CA VAL A 165 19.06 -16.03 15.42
C VAL A 165 19.53 -14.73 14.75
N ARG A 166 20.66 -14.16 15.18
CA ARG A 166 21.23 -12.94 14.58
C ARG A 166 21.62 -13.17 13.12
N LYS A 167 22.29 -14.30 12.82
CA LYS A 167 22.69 -14.66 11.46
C LYS A 167 21.48 -14.94 10.57
N ALA A 168 20.50 -15.70 11.08
CA ALA A 168 19.25 -15.96 10.38
C ALA A 168 18.52 -14.65 10.00
N ARG A 169 18.39 -13.71 10.95
CA ARG A 169 17.79 -12.39 10.69
C ARG A 169 18.55 -11.60 9.63
N ALA A 170 19.89 -11.61 9.68
CA ALA A 170 20.69 -10.88 8.71
C ALA A 170 20.45 -11.38 7.27
N LYS A 171 20.34 -12.70 7.09
CA LYS A 171 20.00 -13.31 5.79
C LYS A 171 18.59 -12.96 5.34
N ALA A 172 17.61 -13.03 6.24
CA ALA A 172 16.22 -12.64 5.93
C ALA A 172 16.11 -11.17 5.50
N VAL A 173 16.82 -10.26 6.19
CA VAL A 173 16.85 -8.83 5.83
C VAL A 173 17.58 -8.61 4.50
N ALA A 174 18.67 -9.33 4.23
CA ALA A 174 19.40 -9.22 2.96
C ALA A 174 18.57 -9.70 1.76
N ALA A 175 17.64 -10.62 1.97
CA ALA A 175 16.71 -11.12 0.97
C ALA A 175 15.39 -10.33 0.91
N TRP A 176 15.26 -9.25 1.68
CA TRP A 176 14.06 -8.43 1.69
C TRP A 176 14.09 -7.45 0.50
N PHE A 177 13.09 -7.55 -0.38
CA PHE A 177 13.04 -6.80 -1.64
C PHE A 177 12.09 -5.59 -1.63
N ASP A 178 11.54 -5.22 -0.47
CA ASP A 178 10.63 -4.07 -0.36
C ASP A 178 11.38 -2.75 -0.13
N ALA A 179 10.80 -1.64 -0.59
CA ALA A 179 11.30 -0.28 -0.35
C ALA A 179 11.26 0.08 1.14
N GLU A 180 10.33 -0.51 1.89
CA GLU A 180 10.34 -0.48 3.35
C GLU A 180 11.24 -1.61 3.90
N ALA A 181 12.54 -1.31 4.03
CA ALA A 181 13.46 -2.22 4.71
C ALA A 181 13.01 -2.46 6.16
N PRO A 182 12.99 -3.70 6.68
CA PRO A 182 12.57 -3.99 8.04
C PRO A 182 13.43 -3.17 9.00
N ALA A 183 12.79 -2.37 9.86
CA ALA A 183 13.51 -1.45 10.74
C ALA A 183 14.64 -2.20 11.49
N PRO A 184 15.88 -1.66 11.50
CA PRO A 184 16.98 -2.26 12.24
C PRO A 184 16.53 -2.37 13.69
N ARG A 185 16.63 -3.58 14.27
CA ARG A 185 16.23 -3.99 15.64
C ARG A 185 15.63 -2.82 16.40
N SER A 186 14.35 -2.53 16.15
CA SER A 186 13.81 -1.27 16.62
C SER A 186 13.85 -1.28 18.14
N THR A 187 14.53 -0.29 18.71
CA THR A 187 14.17 0.16 20.06
C THR A 187 12.81 0.82 20.04
N VAL A 188 12.13 0.91 18.89
CA VAL A 188 10.92 1.67 18.68
C VAL A 188 9.78 0.70 18.41
N ARG A 189 8.73 0.70 19.23
CA ARG A 189 7.51 -0.07 18.93
C ARG A 189 6.80 0.51 17.69
N ALA A 190 5.80 -0.21 17.16
CA ALA A 190 4.95 0.26 16.07
C ALA A 190 4.22 1.59 16.39
N ASP A 191 4.13 1.95 17.67
CA ASP A 191 3.58 3.21 18.20
C ASP A 191 4.58 4.40 18.18
N GLY A 192 5.82 4.19 17.70
CA GLY A 192 6.85 5.23 17.67
C GLY A 192 7.62 5.41 19.00
N GLU A 193 7.36 4.59 20.02
CA GLU A 193 7.98 4.76 21.33
C GLU A 193 9.37 4.12 21.44
N VAL A 194 10.40 4.94 21.71
CA VAL A 194 11.78 4.50 21.96
C VAL A 194 11.88 3.74 23.30
N GLN A 195 12.61 2.63 23.33
CA GLN A 195 12.78 1.72 24.46
C GLN A 195 14.25 1.41 24.74
N CYS A 196 14.53 0.90 25.95
CA CYS A 196 15.88 0.42 26.28
C CYS A 196 16.10 -0.99 25.73
N ARG A 197 17.35 -1.48 25.75
CA ARG A 197 17.68 -2.86 25.36
C ARG A 197 16.95 -3.95 26.17
N ALA A 198 16.36 -3.61 27.31
CA ALA A 198 15.54 -4.50 28.13
C ALA A 198 14.02 -4.33 27.91
N GLY A 199 13.59 -3.54 26.92
CA GLY A 199 12.18 -3.37 26.54
C GLY A 199 11.39 -2.33 27.35
N HIS A 200 12.05 -1.57 28.22
CA HIS A 200 11.38 -0.49 28.99
C HIS A 200 11.19 0.76 28.14
N ALA A 201 9.97 1.32 28.17
CA ALA A 201 9.59 2.57 27.55
C ALA A 201 10.46 3.76 28.00
N ARG A 202 10.88 4.60 27.05
CA ARG A 202 11.63 5.83 27.33
C ARG A 202 10.78 6.87 28.05
N SER A 203 9.47 6.93 27.77
CA SER A 203 8.56 7.86 28.44
C SER A 203 8.44 7.53 29.94
N GLU A 204 8.36 6.24 30.29
CA GLU A 204 8.12 5.78 31.66
C GLU A 204 9.41 5.71 32.49
N HIS A 205 10.50 5.26 31.88
CA HIS A 205 11.72 4.89 32.62
C HIS A 205 12.96 5.67 32.19
N GLY A 206 12.84 6.54 31.19
CA GLY A 206 13.94 7.31 30.65
C GLY A 206 14.32 8.52 31.51
N TYR A 207 15.62 8.77 31.65
CA TYR A 207 16.15 10.04 32.14
C TYR A 207 17.46 10.37 31.43
N LEU A 208 17.76 11.66 31.29
CA LEU A 208 19.01 12.14 30.69
C LEU A 208 20.07 12.31 31.78
N THR A 209 21.31 11.97 31.43
CA THR A 209 22.49 12.16 32.29
C THR A 209 23.54 12.97 31.55
N GLY A 210 24.24 13.86 32.25
CA GLY A 210 25.19 14.81 31.64
C GLY A 210 24.57 16.18 31.37
N SER A 211 25.39 17.10 30.85
CA SER A 211 25.03 18.49 30.56
C SER A 211 25.31 18.85 29.11
N GLY A 212 24.44 19.66 28.49
CA GLY A 212 24.58 20.11 27.10
C GLY A 212 24.64 18.94 26.10
N ASP A 213 25.52 19.03 25.12
CA ASP A 213 25.66 18.05 24.03
C ASP A 213 26.17 16.66 24.49
N ALA A 214 26.63 16.55 25.75
CA ALA A 214 27.05 15.27 26.33
C ALA A 214 25.89 14.48 26.97
N GLN A 215 24.64 14.90 26.78
CA GLN A 215 23.48 14.21 27.34
C GLN A 215 23.34 12.79 26.80
N ARG A 216 23.39 11.82 27.70
CA ARG A 216 23.15 10.40 27.42
C ARG A 216 21.89 9.94 28.11
N TRP A 217 21.03 9.30 27.36
CA TRP A 217 19.83 8.67 27.89
C TRP A 217 20.16 7.40 28.68
N ARG A 218 19.49 7.23 29.82
CA ARG A 218 19.56 6.04 30.68
C ARG A 218 18.16 5.59 31.12
N CYS A 219 18.02 4.29 31.36
CA CYS A 219 16.78 3.69 31.87
C CYS A 219 16.88 3.44 33.38
N ARG A 220 16.00 4.07 34.17
CA ARG A 220 15.95 4.00 35.63
C ARG A 220 15.72 2.57 36.13
N ALA A 221 14.81 1.84 35.49
CA ALA A 221 14.54 0.43 35.84
C ALA A 221 15.79 -0.45 35.67
N CYS A 222 16.55 -0.27 34.58
CA CYS A 222 17.78 -1.00 34.33
C CYS A 222 18.90 -0.64 35.32
N VAL A 223 19.03 0.63 35.69
CA VAL A 223 20.00 1.09 36.68
C VAL A 223 19.68 0.48 38.05
N ASN A 224 18.44 0.58 38.51
CA ASN A 224 18.00 0.00 39.78
C ASN A 224 18.16 -1.52 39.82
N ALA A 225 17.93 -2.21 38.69
CA ALA A 225 18.16 -3.65 38.59
C ALA A 225 19.65 -4.00 38.65
N ALA A 226 20.52 -3.21 38.01
CA ALA A 226 21.96 -3.40 38.05
C ALA A 226 22.52 -3.14 39.46
N GLU A 227 22.04 -2.11 40.15
CA GLU A 227 22.38 -1.85 41.54
C GLU A 227 21.97 -3.00 42.44
N ARG A 228 20.71 -3.45 42.39
CA ARG A 228 20.24 -4.62 43.16
C ARG A 228 21.12 -5.85 42.96
N ARG A 229 21.58 -6.11 41.73
CA ARG A 229 22.53 -7.22 41.44
C ARG A 229 23.92 -6.99 42.04
N ARG A 230 24.42 -5.75 42.10
CA ARG A 230 25.70 -5.44 42.76
C ARG A 230 25.60 -5.68 44.27
N TRP A 231 24.53 -5.19 44.90
CA TRP A 231 24.27 -5.38 46.33
C TRP A 231 24.11 -6.87 46.71
N ALA A 232 23.47 -7.66 45.85
CA ALA A 232 23.33 -9.10 46.07
C ALA A 232 24.64 -9.89 45.92
N ARG A 233 25.67 -9.33 45.27
CA ARG A 233 26.99 -9.95 45.10
C ARG A 233 28.01 -9.53 46.16
N SER A 234 27.72 -8.49 46.93
CA SER A 234 28.56 -7.99 48.03
C SER A 234 28.13 -8.52 49.40
N ARG A 235 27.19 -9.46 49.44
CA ARG A 235 26.81 -10.26 50.61
C ARG A 235 27.20 -11.71 50.33
#